data_AF-A0A0G1TYY1-F1
#
_entry.id   AF-A0A0G1TYY1-F1
#
_cell.length_a   1.000
_cell.length_b   1.000
_cell.length_c   1.000
_cell.angle_alpha   90.00
_cell.angle_beta   90.00
_cell.angle_gamma   90.00
#
_symmetry.space_group_name_H-M   'P 1'
#
loop_
_entity.id
_entity.type
_entity.pdbx_description
1 polymer ?
#
loop_
_entity_poly.entity_id
_entity_poly.type
_entity_poly.pdbx_seq_one_letter_code
_entity_poly.pdbx_strand_id
1 'polypeptide(L)'
;MPFRLPPSRWPIWNGWKFSNKFLKPTTLIIYIQDLKREAVTPEKLKTLIKGEKDKKLPELLKIYQAYQKAIAERGRYDFEDMINLVIEAFAKNKNLLTTYQERLQYFLIDEYQDTNSGQNQVINLLARFWGQEANVFVVGDPSQSIYRFQGASLENAIEFTKTYPKAKVIALEQNYRSHQIILDAAHDLIQKNKLKIEDVVPTAKARLQSPTQSPAGLKIKPASIN
;
A
#
# COMPACT_ATOMS: atom_id res chain seq x y z
N MET A 1 9.48 -16.62 5.12
CA MET A 1 9.90 -16.20 3.78
C MET A 1 8.90 -15.16 3.30
N PRO A 2 9.28 -13.94 2.89
CA PRO A 2 8.28 -12.99 2.42
C PRO A 2 7.70 -13.53 1.11
N PHE A 3 6.38 -13.62 1.04
CA PHE A 3 5.64 -14.13 -0.10
C PHE A 3 5.87 -13.15 -1.28
N ARG A 4 6.86 -13.45 -2.13
CA ARG A 4 7.11 -12.70 -3.37
C ARG A 4 6.03 -13.07 -4.37
N LEU A 5 5.13 -12.13 -4.67
CA LEU A 5 4.34 -12.24 -5.90
C LEU A 5 5.31 -12.25 -7.10
N PRO A 6 5.10 -13.12 -8.10
CA PRO A 6 5.81 -13.03 -9.36
C PRO A 6 5.51 -11.67 -10.01
N PRO A 7 6.46 -11.07 -10.77
CA PRO A 7 6.25 -9.77 -11.42
C PRO A 7 4.91 -9.67 -12.16
N SER A 8 4.51 -10.73 -12.88
CA SER A 8 3.23 -10.85 -13.58
C SER A 8 1.96 -10.69 -12.72
N ARG A 9 2.04 -10.83 -11.40
CA ARG A 9 0.92 -10.69 -10.45
C ARG A 9 0.95 -9.38 -9.65
N TRP A 10 1.98 -8.56 -9.80
CA TRP A 10 1.96 -7.22 -9.21
C TRP A 10 0.96 -6.35 -9.99
N PRO A 11 0.04 -5.64 -9.30
CA PRO A 11 -1.01 -4.84 -9.95
C PRO A 11 -0.46 -3.82 -10.95
N ILE A 12 0.77 -3.35 -10.74
CA ILE A 12 1.43 -2.37 -11.61
C ILE A 12 1.77 -2.91 -13.01
N TRP A 13 2.06 -4.20 -13.21
CA TRP A 13 2.52 -4.70 -14.51
C TRP A 13 1.39 -4.91 -15.52
N ASN A 14 0.19 -5.28 -15.04
CA ASN A 14 -0.96 -5.57 -15.90
C ASN A 14 -1.57 -4.32 -16.56
N GLY A 15 -1.14 -3.11 -16.17
CA GLY A 15 -1.61 -1.83 -16.72
C GLY A 15 -0.68 -1.16 -17.74
N TRP A 16 0.56 -1.63 -17.89
CA TRP A 16 1.59 -0.92 -18.66
C TRP A 16 1.48 -1.19 -20.16
N LYS A 17 0.66 -0.40 -20.86
CA LYS A 17 0.54 -0.44 -22.34
C LYS A 17 1.57 0.47 -23.00
N PHE A 18 2.75 -0.07 -23.29
CA PHE A 18 3.76 0.64 -24.09
C PHE A 18 3.43 0.51 -25.59
N SER A 19 2.97 1.60 -26.21
CA SER A 19 2.82 1.71 -27.67
C SER A 19 4.17 2.07 -28.31
N ASN A 20 4.50 1.45 -29.46
CA ASN A 20 5.71 1.73 -30.23
C ASN A 20 5.62 3.12 -30.89
N LYS A 21 5.91 4.16 -30.12
CA LYS A 21 6.40 5.49 -30.49
C LYS A 21 6.69 6.19 -29.17
N PHE A 22 7.98 6.37 -28.86
CA PHE A 22 8.56 7.09 -27.71
C PHE A 22 7.59 7.40 -26.56
N LEU A 23 7.73 6.72 -25.43
CA LEU A 23 6.99 7.07 -24.22
C LEU A 23 7.24 8.53 -23.87
N LYS A 24 6.16 9.26 -23.61
CA LYS A 24 6.26 10.64 -23.15
C LYS A 24 7.07 10.65 -21.84
N PRO A 25 7.97 11.64 -21.64
CA PRO A 25 8.75 11.77 -20.41
C PRO A 25 7.91 11.67 -19.13
N THR A 26 6.70 12.23 -19.15
CA THR A 26 5.74 12.17 -18.03
C THR A 26 5.36 10.73 -17.65
N THR A 27 5.14 9.87 -18.65
CA THR A 27 4.78 8.46 -18.44
C THR A 27 5.95 7.68 -17.85
N LEU A 28 7.17 7.95 -18.31
CA LEU A 28 8.39 7.34 -17.78
C LEU A 28 8.62 7.71 -16.31
N ILE A 29 8.37 8.97 -15.95
CA ILE A 29 8.48 9.44 -14.56
C ILE A 29 7.48 8.71 -13.67
N ILE A 30 6.21 8.58 -14.09
CA ILE A 30 5.19 7.84 -13.34
C ILE A 30 5.65 6.39 -13.09
N TYR A 31 6.15 5.70 -14.12
CA TYR A 31 6.66 4.33 -13.95
C TYR A 31 7.86 4.25 -13.01
N ILE A 32 8.79 5.20 -13.07
CA ILE A 32 9.91 5.26 -12.13
C ILE A 32 9.40 5.49 -10.70
N GLN A 33 8.44 6.41 -10.51
CA GLN A 33 7.85 6.67 -9.19
C GLN A 33 7.12 5.44 -8.64
N ASP A 34 6.35 4.73 -9.46
CA ASP A 34 5.69 3.49 -9.06
C ASP A 34 6.70 2.41 -8.66
N LEU A 35 7.79 2.24 -9.42
CA LEU A 35 8.88 1.34 -9.06
C LEU A 35 9.52 1.73 -7.72
N LYS A 36 9.78 3.02 -7.50
CA LYS A 36 10.34 3.52 -6.25
C LYS A 36 9.40 3.32 -5.06
N ARG A 37 8.08 3.54 -5.22
CA ARG A 37 7.05 3.28 -4.19
C ARG A 37 7.02 1.81 -3.77
N GLU A 38 7.32 0.91 -4.69
CA GLU A 38 7.41 -0.53 -4.43
C GLU A 38 8.81 -0.98 -3.94
N ALA A 39 9.68 -0.03 -3.58
CA ALA A 39 11.07 -0.25 -3.20
C ALA A 39 11.83 -1.13 -4.21
N VAL A 40 11.63 -0.86 -5.50
CA VAL A 40 12.31 -1.54 -6.60
C VAL A 40 13.45 -0.67 -7.10
N THR A 41 14.67 -0.98 -6.67
CA THR A 41 15.88 -0.32 -7.19
C THR A 41 16.18 -0.78 -8.63
N PRO A 42 17.04 -0.05 -9.39
CA PRO A 42 17.46 -0.50 -10.71
C PRO A 42 18.09 -1.92 -10.70
N GLU A 43 18.81 -2.28 -9.64
CA GLU A 43 19.42 -3.61 -9.47
C GLU A 43 18.35 -4.69 -9.24
N LYS A 44 17.33 -4.38 -8.43
CA LYS A 44 16.19 -5.25 -8.21
C LYS A 44 15.40 -5.42 -9.51
N LEU A 45 15.13 -4.33 -10.23
CA LEU A 45 14.49 -4.36 -11.55
C LEU A 45 15.28 -5.22 -12.56
N LYS A 46 16.61 -5.05 -12.62
CA LYS A 46 17.48 -5.88 -13.48
C LYS A 46 17.33 -7.37 -13.19
N THR A 47 17.14 -7.75 -11.93
CA THR A 47 16.90 -9.15 -11.54
C THR A 47 15.53 -9.63 -11.99
N LEU A 48 14.49 -8.79 -11.87
CA LEU A 48 13.14 -9.12 -12.29
C LEU A 48 13.05 -9.33 -13.81
N ILE A 49 13.73 -8.48 -14.59
CA ILE A 49 13.77 -8.54 -16.06
C ILE A 49 14.36 -9.85 -16.58
N LYS A 50 15.34 -10.44 -15.88
CA LYS A 50 15.92 -11.73 -16.28
C LYS A 50 14.91 -12.88 -16.34
N GLY A 51 13.76 -12.73 -15.68
CA GLY A 51 12.66 -13.71 -15.69
C GLY A 51 11.57 -13.43 -16.73
N GLU A 52 11.62 -12.30 -17.45
CA GLU A 52 10.55 -11.88 -18.36
C GLU A 52 11.03 -11.67 -19.81
N LYS A 53 10.16 -12.00 -20.77
CA LYS A 53 10.43 -11.83 -22.21
C LYS A 53 10.01 -10.46 -22.74
N ASP A 54 9.60 -9.53 -21.89
CA ASP A 54 9.15 -8.21 -22.33
C ASP A 54 10.36 -7.35 -22.76
N LYS A 55 10.39 -7.02 -24.05
CA LYS A 55 11.44 -6.20 -24.68
C LYS A 55 11.48 -4.75 -24.17
N LYS A 56 10.44 -4.27 -23.48
CA LYS A 56 10.32 -2.86 -23.03
C LYS A 56 10.98 -2.60 -21.68
N LEU A 57 11.09 -3.61 -20.83
CA LEU A 57 11.67 -3.46 -19.49
C LEU A 57 13.17 -3.17 -19.49
N PRO A 58 13.99 -3.74 -20.40
CA PRO A 58 15.39 -3.35 -20.52
C PRO A 58 15.60 -1.88 -20.87
N GLU A 59 14.69 -1.27 -21.64
CA GLU A 59 14.77 0.15 -21.98
C GLU A 59 14.42 1.03 -20.76
N LEU A 60 13.33 0.70 -20.05
CA LEU A 60 12.97 1.37 -18.81
C LEU A 60 14.10 1.26 -17.76
N LEU A 61 14.75 0.10 -17.63
CA LEU A 61 15.90 -0.07 -16.74
C LEU A 61 17.03 0.91 -17.06
N LYS A 62 17.41 1.05 -18.34
CA LYS A 62 18.47 1.99 -18.75
C LYS A 62 18.10 3.42 -18.39
N ILE A 63 16.86 3.82 -18.66
CA ILE A 63 16.35 5.16 -18.34
C ILE A 63 16.34 5.37 -16.82
N TYR A 64 15.87 4.40 -16.05
CA TYR A 64 15.82 4.50 -14.59
C TYR A 64 17.21 4.60 -13.97
N GLN A 65 18.19 3.83 -14.47
CA GLN A 65 19.59 3.95 -14.05
C GLN A 65 20.17 5.33 -14.36
N ALA A 66 19.95 5.83 -15.58
CA ALA A 66 20.42 7.16 -15.98
C ALA A 66 19.76 8.25 -15.13
N TYR A 67 18.46 8.12 -14.83
CA TYR A 67 17.71 9.03 -13.98
C TYR A 67 18.27 9.07 -12.55
N GLN A 68 18.44 7.91 -11.89
CA GLN A 68 19.00 7.85 -10.53
C GLN A 68 20.43 8.41 -10.48
N LYS A 69 21.25 8.09 -11.49
CA LYS A 69 22.60 8.65 -11.59
C LYS A 69 22.57 10.18 -11.71
N ALA A 70 21.71 10.71 -12.58
CA ALA A 70 21.60 12.13 -12.84
C ALA A 70 21.11 12.94 -11.61
N ILE A 71 20.18 12.42 -10.81
CA ILE A 71 19.75 13.10 -9.58
C ILE A 71 20.84 13.01 -8.49
N ALA A 72 21.51 11.86 -8.37
CA ALA A 72 22.55 11.64 -7.37
C ALA A 72 23.78 12.53 -7.61
N GLU A 73 24.22 12.68 -8.87
CA GLU A 73 25.31 13.59 -9.25
C GLU A 73 25.02 15.06 -8.90
N ARG A 74 23.75 15.42 -8.78
CA ARG A 74 23.29 16.77 -8.38
C ARG A 74 23.04 16.89 -6.87
N GLY A 75 23.27 15.84 -6.09
CA GLY A 75 22.94 15.79 -4.66
C GLY A 75 21.44 15.95 -4.38
N ARG A 76 20.58 15.49 -5.30
CA ARG A 76 19.12 15.57 -5.19
C ARG A 76 18.50 14.20 -5.04
N TYR A 77 17.31 14.19 -4.43
CA TYR A 77 16.45 13.03 -4.27
C TYR A 77 14.99 13.47 -4.46
N ASP A 78 14.12 12.54 -4.86
CA ASP A 78 12.66 12.75 -4.85
C ASP A 78 12.02 12.20 -3.57
N PHE A 79 10.69 12.34 -3.44
CA PHE A 79 9.97 11.91 -2.25
C PHE A 79 10.07 10.40 -2.02
N GLU A 80 9.95 9.61 -3.08
CA GLU A 80 10.09 8.16 -3.00
C GLU A 80 11.52 7.72 -2.66
N ASP A 81 12.54 8.46 -3.11
CA ASP A 81 13.93 8.21 -2.70
C ASP A 81 14.13 8.38 -1.20
N MET A 82 13.43 9.31 -0.53
CA MET A 82 13.58 9.49 0.93
C MET A 82 13.31 8.18 1.69
N ILE A 83 12.26 7.46 1.32
CA ILE A 83 11.92 6.17 1.93
C ILE A 83 12.94 5.09 1.53
N ASN A 84 13.31 5.04 0.25
CA ASN A 84 14.27 4.04 -0.24
C ASN A 84 15.67 4.20 0.36
N LEU A 85 16.11 5.44 0.58
CA LEU A 85 17.38 5.74 1.23
C LEU A 85 17.39 5.30 2.70
N VAL A 86 16.26 5.43 3.41
CA VAL A 86 16.14 4.90 4.79
C VAL A 86 16.25 3.36 4.78
N ILE A 87 15.55 2.70 3.86
CA ILE A 87 15.62 1.23 3.69
C ILE A 87 17.07 0.80 3.42
N GLU A 88 17.75 1.50 2.51
CA GLU A 88 19.14 1.22 2.15
C GLU A 88 20.09 1.46 3.33
N ALA A 89 19.93 2.57 4.06
CA ALA A 89 20.74 2.90 5.22
C ALA A 89 20.59 1.85 6.33
N PHE A 90 19.37 1.41 6.63
CA PHE A 90 19.12 0.33 7.59
C PHE A 90 19.66 -1.03 7.12
N ALA A 91 19.65 -1.30 5.81
CA ALA A 91 20.22 -2.52 5.26
C ALA A 91 21.76 -2.55 5.35
N LYS A 92 22.42 -1.41 5.11
CA LYS A 92 23.88 -1.26 5.12
C LYS A 92 24.46 -1.10 6.53
N ASN A 93 23.73 -0.46 7.43
CA ASN A 93 24.20 -0.16 8.78
C ASN A 93 23.27 -0.76 9.84
N LYS A 94 23.66 -1.93 10.35
CA LYS A 94 22.91 -2.63 11.40
C LYS A 94 22.86 -1.84 12.71
N ASN A 95 23.95 -1.16 13.08
CA ASN A 95 24.00 -0.39 14.33
C ASN A 95 23.03 0.81 14.28
N LEU A 96 22.94 1.47 13.13
CA LEU A 96 21.95 2.51 12.90
C LEU A 96 20.54 1.95 13.09
N LEU A 97 20.21 0.84 12.43
CA LEU A 97 18.92 0.20 12.58
C LEU A 97 18.63 -0.15 14.05
N THR A 98 19.56 -0.83 14.74
CA THR A 98 19.40 -1.24 16.14
C THR A 98 19.15 -0.04 17.04
N THR A 99 19.84 1.09 16.81
CA THR A 99 19.63 2.33 17.57
C THR A 99 18.19 2.82 17.45
N TYR A 100 17.60 2.77 16.25
CA TYR A 100 16.20 3.15 16.04
C TYR A 100 15.23 2.11 16.59
N GLN A 101 15.56 0.82 16.54
CA GLN A 101 14.75 -0.22 17.16
C GLN A 101 14.72 -0.05 18.68
N GLU A 102 15.85 0.19 19.34
CA GLU A 102 15.87 0.44 20.78
C GLU A 102 15.01 1.65 21.19
N ARG A 103 15.04 2.71 20.36
CA ARG A 103 14.30 3.96 20.59
C ARG A 103 12.80 3.87 20.26
N LEU A 104 12.43 3.14 19.21
CA LEU A 104 11.07 3.10 18.66
C LEU A 104 10.44 1.73 18.92
N GLN A 105 9.73 1.62 20.04
CA GLN A 105 9.18 0.33 20.51
C GLN A 105 7.69 0.15 20.19
N TYR A 106 6.99 1.24 19.86
CA TYR A 106 5.56 1.28 19.59
C TYR A 106 5.31 2.00 18.27
N PHE A 107 4.56 1.35 17.37
CA PHE A 107 4.27 1.87 16.04
C PHE A 107 2.77 2.07 15.90
N LEU A 108 2.37 3.31 15.62
CA LEU A 108 1.01 3.69 15.27
C LEU A 108 1.00 4.10 13.79
N ILE A 109 0.26 3.37 12.96
CA ILE A 109 0.14 3.65 11.54
C ILE A 109 -1.32 3.92 11.23
N ASP A 110 -1.60 5.16 10.82
CA ASP A 110 -2.91 5.58 10.33
C ASP A 110 -3.00 5.40 8.81
N GLU A 111 -4.22 5.33 8.29
CA GLU A 111 -4.52 5.13 6.85
C GLU A 111 -3.73 3.98 6.21
N TYR A 112 -3.63 2.85 6.91
CA TYR A 112 -2.82 1.70 6.52
C TYR A 112 -3.20 1.13 5.14
N GLN A 113 -4.45 1.32 4.71
CA GLN A 113 -4.90 0.92 3.39
C GLN A 113 -4.13 1.61 2.25
N ASP A 114 -3.62 2.83 2.47
CA ASP A 114 -2.90 3.60 1.44
C ASP A 114 -1.38 3.36 1.47
N THR A 115 -0.90 2.52 2.39
CA THR A 115 0.53 2.27 2.58
C THR A 115 1.13 1.47 1.42
N ASN A 116 2.29 1.91 0.91
CA ASN A 116 3.03 1.24 -0.15
C ASN A 116 4.08 0.24 0.36
N SER A 117 4.63 -0.60 -0.53
CA SER A 117 5.60 -1.61 -0.12
C SER A 117 6.88 -1.02 0.48
N GLY A 118 7.33 0.16 0.02
CA GLY A 118 8.47 0.84 0.62
C GLY A 118 8.21 1.26 2.07
N GLN A 119 7.06 1.87 2.35
CA GLN A 119 6.64 2.24 3.70
C GLN A 119 6.49 1.00 4.60
N ASN A 120 5.82 -0.05 4.10
CA ASN A 120 5.71 -1.33 4.81
C ASN A 120 7.07 -1.95 5.10
N GLN A 121 8.03 -1.83 4.18
CA GLN A 121 9.38 -2.33 4.38
C GLN A 121 10.12 -1.58 5.50
N VAL A 122 9.93 -0.25 5.64
CA VAL A 122 10.49 0.51 6.76
C VAL A 122 9.89 0.04 8.08
N ILE A 123 8.57 -0.07 8.18
CA ILE A 123 7.87 -0.55 9.38
C ILE A 123 8.37 -1.95 9.75
N ASN A 124 8.46 -2.86 8.78
CA ASN A 124 8.96 -4.21 8.98
C ASN A 124 10.42 -4.23 9.44
N LEU A 125 11.30 -3.38 8.87
CA LEU A 125 12.68 -3.29 9.32
C LEU A 125 12.79 -2.82 10.77
N LEU A 126 11.96 -1.87 11.18
CA LEU A 126 11.93 -1.38 12.56
C LEU A 126 11.35 -2.45 13.50
N ALA A 127 10.19 -3.02 13.17
CA ALA A 127 9.50 -3.98 14.04
C ALA A 127 10.15 -5.39 14.10
N ARG A 128 10.93 -5.81 13.09
CA ARG A 128 11.40 -7.21 12.98
C ARG A 128 12.25 -7.70 14.15
N PHE A 129 12.87 -6.82 14.95
CA PHE A 129 13.68 -7.24 16.09
C PHE A 129 12.82 -7.99 17.13
N TRP A 130 11.58 -7.54 17.36
CA TRP A 130 10.63 -8.21 18.26
C TRP A 130 9.77 -9.27 17.55
N GLY A 131 9.91 -9.41 16.23
CA GLY A 131 9.19 -10.41 15.44
C GLY A 131 7.67 -10.27 15.59
N GLN A 132 7.00 -11.38 15.93
CA GLN A 132 5.54 -11.42 16.08
C GLN A 132 5.03 -10.70 17.34
N GLU A 133 5.92 -10.38 18.29
CA GLU A 133 5.58 -9.69 19.54
C GLU A 133 5.83 -8.17 19.45
N ALA A 134 6.08 -7.64 18.24
CA ALA A 134 6.27 -6.21 18.05
C ALA A 134 4.98 -5.43 18.36
N ASN A 135 5.10 -4.27 19.02
CA ASN A 135 3.95 -3.42 19.32
C ASN A 135 3.57 -2.57 18.11
N VAL A 136 2.87 -3.17 17.15
CA VAL A 136 2.39 -2.49 15.95
C VAL A 136 0.87 -2.38 15.99
N PHE A 137 0.38 -1.15 15.91
CA PHE A 137 -1.03 -0.81 15.83
C PHE A 137 -1.29 -0.10 14.51
N VAL A 138 -2.15 -0.69 13.69
CA VAL A 138 -2.57 -0.16 12.38
C VAL A 138 -4.04 0.22 12.42
N VAL A 139 -4.38 1.34 11.81
CA VAL A 139 -5.74 1.80 11.56
C VAL A 139 -5.92 1.93 10.06
N GLY A 140 -7.05 1.48 9.55
CA GLY A 140 -7.39 1.68 8.16
C GLY A 140 -8.73 1.10 7.77
N ASP A 141 -9.26 1.56 6.64
CA ASP A 141 -10.46 1.05 6.02
C ASP A 141 -10.15 0.62 4.57
N PRO A 142 -10.05 -0.69 4.28
CA PRO A 142 -9.81 -1.18 2.92
C PRO A 142 -10.85 -0.71 1.89
N SER A 143 -12.05 -0.34 2.34
CA SER A 143 -13.13 0.18 1.50
C SER A 143 -12.89 1.63 1.04
N GLN A 144 -11.98 2.36 1.70
CA GLN A 144 -11.65 3.76 1.42
C GLN A 144 -10.38 3.93 0.58
N SER A 145 -9.71 2.84 0.18
CA SER A 145 -8.53 2.94 -0.67
C SER A 145 -8.85 3.52 -2.04
N ILE A 146 -8.48 4.78 -2.25
CA ILE A 146 -8.63 5.50 -3.53
C ILE A 146 -7.32 5.60 -4.33
N TYR A 147 -6.17 5.47 -3.66
CA TYR A 147 -4.85 5.62 -4.29
C TYR A 147 -4.28 4.32 -4.85
N ARG A 148 -4.87 3.18 -4.46
CA ARG A 148 -4.50 1.85 -4.94
C ARG A 148 -5.74 1.10 -5.42
N PHE A 149 -5.54 0.14 -6.33
CA PHE A 149 -6.59 -0.85 -6.62
C PHE A 149 -7.00 -1.51 -5.31
N GLN A 150 -8.30 -1.62 -5.06
CA GLN A 150 -8.87 -2.15 -3.82
C GLN A 150 -8.23 -3.47 -3.35
N GLY A 151 -7.77 -4.31 -4.30
CA GLY A 151 -6.99 -5.51 -4.01
C GLY A 151 -5.75 -5.21 -3.16
N ALA A 152 -4.86 -4.34 -3.61
CA ALA A 152 -3.55 -4.11 -2.97
C ALA A 152 -3.68 -3.71 -1.49
N SER A 153 -4.71 -2.93 -1.17
CA SER A 153 -4.99 -2.44 0.18
C SER A 153 -5.58 -3.53 1.06
N LEU A 154 -6.44 -4.37 0.49
CA LEU A 154 -6.93 -5.58 1.16
C LEU A 154 -5.79 -6.57 1.42
N GLU A 155 -4.88 -6.75 0.45
CA GLU A 155 -3.71 -7.61 0.60
C GLU A 155 -2.78 -7.15 1.73
N ASN A 156 -2.58 -5.83 1.90
CA ASN A 156 -1.82 -5.29 3.04
C ASN A 156 -2.44 -5.68 4.39
N ALA A 157 -3.77 -5.58 4.52
CA ALA A 157 -4.48 -5.96 5.74
C ALA A 157 -4.39 -7.48 6.01
N ILE A 158 -4.52 -8.30 4.96
CA ILE A 158 -4.37 -9.75 5.05
C ILE A 158 -2.94 -10.14 5.43
N GLU A 159 -1.93 -9.49 4.85
CA GLU A 159 -0.53 -9.75 5.17
C GLU A 159 -0.21 -9.33 6.62
N PHE A 160 -0.83 -8.26 7.11
CA PHE A 160 -0.70 -7.84 8.50
C PHE A 160 -1.18 -8.92 9.47
N THR A 161 -2.37 -9.49 9.26
CA THR A 161 -2.91 -10.55 10.14
C THR A 161 -2.11 -11.84 10.06
N LYS A 162 -1.46 -12.14 8.92
CA LYS A 162 -0.52 -13.25 8.79
C LYS A 162 0.81 -12.98 9.51
N THR A 163 1.30 -11.75 9.45
CA THR A 163 2.57 -11.35 10.06
C THR A 163 2.45 -11.31 11.59
N TYR A 164 1.33 -10.81 12.09
CA TYR A 164 1.01 -10.71 13.52
C TYR A 164 -0.23 -11.56 13.85
N PRO A 165 -0.11 -12.89 13.92
CA PRO A 165 -1.26 -13.79 14.12
C PRO A 165 -1.96 -13.60 15.47
N LYS A 166 -1.28 -12.99 16.45
CA LYS A 166 -1.84 -12.63 17.76
C LYS A 166 -2.47 -11.24 17.78
N ALA A 167 -2.45 -10.50 16.67
CA ALA A 167 -3.01 -9.16 16.61
C ALA A 167 -4.51 -9.20 16.91
N LYS A 168 -4.94 -8.32 17.82
CA LYS A 168 -6.36 -8.12 18.10
C LYS A 168 -6.96 -7.24 17.01
N VAL A 169 -7.95 -7.77 16.30
CA VAL A 169 -8.74 -7.02 15.32
C VAL A 169 -9.92 -6.39 16.04
N ILE A 170 -10.08 -5.07 15.89
CA ILE A 170 -11.17 -4.30 16.51
C ILE A 170 -11.90 -3.58 15.37
N ALA A 171 -13.16 -3.93 15.14
CA ALA A 171 -14.02 -3.25 14.20
C ALA A 171 -14.75 -2.10 14.91
N LEU A 172 -14.66 -0.89 14.36
CA LEU A 172 -15.36 0.28 14.89
C LEU A 172 -16.69 0.46 14.16
N GLU A 173 -17.78 0.18 14.87
CA GLU A 173 -19.13 0.19 14.28
C GLU A 173 -19.87 1.52 14.44
N GLN A 174 -19.44 2.37 15.37
CA GLN A 174 -20.11 3.64 15.62
C GLN A 174 -19.54 4.74 14.74
N ASN A 175 -20.39 5.32 13.89
CA ASN A 175 -20.03 6.44 13.03
C ASN A 175 -20.60 7.74 13.60
N TYR A 176 -19.71 8.67 13.95
CA TYR A 176 -20.08 9.97 14.51
C TYR A 176 -20.14 11.10 13.48
N ARG A 177 -19.85 10.81 12.19
CA ARG A 177 -19.75 11.83 11.13
C ARG A 177 -21.07 12.00 10.37
N SER A 178 -21.78 10.91 10.11
CA SER A 178 -22.91 10.87 9.19
C SER A 178 -24.14 10.24 9.83
N HIS A 179 -25.32 10.68 9.39
CA HIS A 179 -26.61 10.09 9.79
C HIS A 179 -26.80 8.71 9.17
N GLN A 180 -27.63 7.88 9.82
CA GLN A 180 -27.87 6.49 9.39
C GLN A 180 -28.26 6.37 7.91
N ILE A 181 -29.05 7.31 7.39
CA ILE A 181 -29.50 7.27 5.99
C ILE A 181 -28.35 7.36 4.96
N ILE A 182 -27.29 8.10 5.28
CA ILE A 182 -26.09 8.20 4.45
C ILE A 182 -25.28 6.90 4.58
N LEU A 183 -25.16 6.37 5.80
CA LEU A 183 -24.45 5.12 6.07
C LEU A 183 -25.09 3.93 5.34
N ASP A 184 -26.42 3.85 5.34
CA ASP A 184 -27.15 2.80 4.63
C ASP A 184 -26.92 2.89 3.12
N ALA A 185 -26.99 4.08 2.53
CA ALA A 185 -26.72 4.28 1.11
C ALA A 185 -25.26 3.95 0.74
N ALA A 186 -24.29 4.33 1.58
CA ALA A 186 -22.89 3.98 1.38
C ALA A 186 -22.66 2.46 1.53
N HIS A 187 -23.36 1.82 2.47
CA HIS A 187 -23.33 0.37 2.66
C HIS A 187 -23.87 -0.36 1.42
N ASP A 188 -25.01 0.06 0.89
CA ASP A 188 -25.59 -0.56 -0.31
C ASP A 188 -24.65 -0.46 -1.52
N LEU A 189 -23.89 0.64 -1.62
CA LEU A 189 -22.86 0.80 -2.66
C LEU A 189 -21.68 -0.15 -2.43
N ILE A 190 -21.12 -0.19 -1.22
CA ILE A 190 -19.92 -1.00 -0.93
C ILE A 190 -20.20 -2.51 -1.00
N GLN A 191 -21.44 -2.93 -0.72
CA GLN A 191 -21.83 -4.35 -0.81
C GLN A 191 -21.66 -4.93 -2.22
N LYS A 192 -21.62 -4.09 -3.26
CA LYS A 192 -21.39 -4.49 -4.65
C LYS A 192 -19.92 -4.85 -4.95
N ASN A 193 -18.98 -4.51 -4.07
CA ASN A 193 -17.58 -4.85 -4.26
C ASN A 193 -17.37 -6.37 -4.15
N LYS A 194 -16.56 -6.93 -5.06
CA LYS A 194 -16.30 -8.38 -5.13
C LYS A 194 -15.36 -8.88 -4.03
N LEU A 195 -14.53 -7.99 -3.50
CA LEU A 195 -13.54 -8.30 -2.48
C LEU A 195 -13.89 -7.54 -1.20
N LYS A 196 -14.05 -8.27 -0.10
CA LYS A 196 -14.36 -7.71 1.21
C LYS A 196 -13.39 -8.23 2.25
N ILE A 197 -13.02 -7.38 3.21
CA ILE A 197 -12.13 -7.78 4.29
C ILE A 197 -12.75 -8.83 5.20
N GLU A 198 -14.07 -8.80 5.39
CA GLU A 198 -14.80 -9.79 6.19
C GLU A 198 -14.71 -11.22 5.66
N ASP A 199 -14.44 -11.39 4.35
CA ASP A 199 -14.26 -12.73 3.75
C ASP A 199 -12.96 -13.40 4.23
N VAL A 200 -11.98 -12.59 4.69
CA VAL A 200 -10.66 -13.09 5.13
C VAL A 200 -10.43 -12.89 6.62
N VAL A 201 -10.99 -11.81 7.19
CA VAL A 201 -10.92 -11.47 8.61
C VAL A 201 -12.36 -11.24 9.10
N PRO A 202 -13.08 -12.31 9.50
CA PRO A 202 -14.49 -12.20 9.88
C PRO A 202 -14.77 -11.20 11.00
N THR A 203 -13.81 -11.02 11.91
CA THR A 203 -13.87 -10.05 13.03
C THR A 203 -13.75 -8.58 12.58
N ALA A 204 -13.36 -8.32 11.33
CA ALA A 204 -13.30 -6.97 10.76
C ALA A 204 -14.64 -6.50 10.18
N LYS A 205 -15.68 -7.34 10.19
CA LYS A 205 -17.02 -6.97 9.73
C LYS A 205 -17.60 -5.90 10.65
N ALA A 206 -17.86 -4.71 10.10
CA ALA A 206 -18.57 -3.64 10.78
C ALA A 206 -19.79 -3.22 9.96
N ARG A 207 -20.96 -3.15 10.62
CA ARG A 207 -22.10 -2.40 10.10
C ARG A 207 -22.16 -1.07 10.82
N LEU A 208 -21.89 0.01 10.09
CA LEU A 208 -21.83 1.33 10.68
C LEU A 208 -23.20 1.80 11.18
N GLN A 209 -23.24 2.27 12.42
CA GLN A 209 -24.42 2.81 13.09
C GLN A 209 -24.16 4.25 13.50
N SER A 210 -25.12 5.13 13.22
CA SER A 210 -25.09 6.51 13.71
C SER A 210 -25.81 6.60 15.06
N PRO A 211 -25.20 7.22 16.09
CA PRO A 211 -25.91 7.49 17.35
C PRO A 211 -26.96 8.60 17.18
N THR A 212 -26.89 9.38 16.08
CA THR A 212 -27.78 10.50 15.80
C THR A 212 -28.89 10.05 14.86
N GLN A 213 -30.15 10.32 15.25
CA GLN A 213 -31.30 10.03 14.39
C GLN A 213 -31.27 10.89 13.12
N SER A 214 -31.59 10.27 11.98
CA SER A 214 -31.76 11.01 10.73
C SER A 214 -32.88 12.05 10.85
N PRO A 215 -32.75 13.24 10.24
CA PRO A 215 -33.83 14.22 10.20
C PRO A 215 -35.13 13.62 9.65
N ALA A 216 -36.27 13.94 10.28
CA ALA A 216 -37.56 13.42 9.89
C ALA A 216 -37.87 13.75 8.41
N GLY A 217 -38.30 12.74 7.64
CA GLY A 217 -38.74 12.90 6.25
C GLY A 217 -37.64 12.80 5.18
N LEU A 218 -36.36 12.70 5.54
CA LEU A 218 -35.29 12.47 4.57
C LEU A 218 -35.37 11.01 4.04
N LYS A 219 -35.47 10.84 2.72
CA LYS A 219 -35.37 9.53 2.05
C LYS A 219 -34.32 9.62 0.94
N ILE A 220 -33.20 8.93 1.09
CA ILE A 220 -32.21 8.75 0.02
C ILE A 220 -32.68 7.52 -0.76
N LYS A 221 -33.07 7.71 -2.02
CA LYS A 221 -33.30 6.58 -2.91
C LYS A 221 -31.94 6.00 -3.30
N PRO A 222 -31.70 4.69 -3.17
CA PRO A 222 -30.47 4.09 -3.70
C PRO A 222 -30.42 4.37 -5.21
N ALA A 223 -29.26 4.80 -5.70
CA ALA A 223 -29.07 5.03 -7.12
C ALA A 223 -29.26 3.70 -7.87
N SER A 224 -30.29 3.62 -8.72
CA SER A 224 -30.46 2.55 -9.69
C SER A 224 -29.36 2.70 -10.73
N ILE A 225 -28.23 2.03 -10.50
CA ILE A 225 -27.16 1.92 -11.49
C ILE A 225 -27.44 0.62 -12.24
N ASN A 226 -28.04 0.74 -13.43
CA ASN A 226 -28.16 -0.33 -14.42
C ASN A 226 -26.78 -0.65 -15.00
#